data_AF-A0A935F8C3-F1
#
_entry.id   AF-A0A935F8C3-F1
#
_cell.length_a   1.000
_cell.length_b   1.000
_cell.length_c   1.000
_cell.angle_alpha   90.00
_cell.angle_beta   90.00
_cell.angle_gamma   90.00
#
_symmetry.space_group_name_H-M   'P 1'
#
loop_
_entity.id
_entity.type
_entity.pdbx_description
1 polymer ?
#
loop_
_entity_poly.entity_id
_entity_poly.type
_entity_poly.pdbx_seq_one_letter_code
_entity_poly.pdbx_strand_id
1 'polypeptide(L)'
;MYNLYLIELLADNKETSIAALQLAEKEMKNRFTPETIDRYALVLLSCGEVKKAYEYSKAYVYRRCFEPEVQLHTARIFAAAGHHQEARELLKSCRESAFELGPVKMNTVKELLASLP
;
A
#
# COMPACT_ATOMS: atom_id res chain seq x y z
N MET A 1 4.96 -15.53 -1.02
CA MET A 1 3.77 -14.67 -0.81
C MET A 1 2.59 -15.49 -0.34
N TYR A 2 2.75 -16.25 0.75
CA TYR A 2 1.63 -16.98 1.36
C TYR A 2 0.87 -16.14 2.38
N ASN A 3 1.51 -15.07 2.87
CA ASN A 3 1.06 -14.31 4.04
C ASN A 3 0.63 -12.86 3.74
N LEU A 4 0.47 -12.45 2.48
CA LEU A 4 0.16 -11.05 2.15
C LEU A 4 -1.13 -10.56 2.83
N TYR A 5 -2.18 -11.38 2.82
CA TYR A 5 -3.44 -11.09 3.49
C TYR A 5 -3.29 -10.99 5.01
N LEU A 6 -2.52 -11.90 5.62
CA LEU A 6 -2.26 -11.88 7.06
C LEU A 6 -1.47 -10.64 7.47
N ILE A 7 -0.49 -10.23 6.66
CA ILE A 7 0.28 -9.00 6.90
C ILE A 7 -0.65 -7.79 6.93
N GLU A 8 -1.53 -7.67 5.95
CA GLU A 8 -2.49 -6.57 5.84
C GLU A 8 -3.44 -6.53 7.04
N LEU A 9 -4.01 -7.68 7.42
CA LEU A 9 -4.88 -7.79 8.59
C LEU A 9 -4.16 -7.39 9.89
N LEU A 10 -2.90 -7.77 10.07
CA LEU A 10 -2.11 -7.43 11.25
C LEU A 10 -1.65 -5.95 11.22
N ALA A 11 -1.56 -5.33 10.04
CA ALA A 11 -1.16 -3.94 9.91
C ALA A 11 -2.23 -2.95 10.41
N ASP A 12 -3.50 -3.36 10.42
CA ASP A 12 -4.65 -2.53 10.81
C ASP A 12 -4.77 -2.30 12.32
N ASN A 13 -4.05 -3.07 13.16
CA ASN A 13 -4.01 -2.88 14.61
C ASN A 13 -2.60 -2.53 15.09
N LYS A 14 -2.49 -1.46 15.87
CA LYS A 14 -1.22 -1.01 16.47
C LYS A 14 -0.56 -2.09 17.32
N GLU A 15 -1.32 -2.88 18.06
CA GLU A 15 -0.81 -3.95 18.91
C GLU A 15 -0.13 -5.06 18.10
N THR A 16 -0.57 -5.28 16.86
CA THR A 16 -0.04 -6.31 15.96
C THR A 16 0.92 -5.78 14.90
N SER A 17 1.14 -4.47 14.85
CA SER A 17 2.01 -3.80 13.86
C SER A 17 3.45 -4.33 13.86
N ILE A 18 4.00 -4.67 15.03
CA ILE A 18 5.35 -5.26 15.15
C ILE A 18 5.39 -6.65 14.50
N ALA A 19 4.37 -7.48 14.74
CA ALA A 19 4.26 -8.81 14.14
C ALA A 19 4.06 -8.72 12.62
N ALA A 20 3.25 -7.76 12.16
CA ALA A 20 3.08 -7.46 10.74
C ALA A 20 4.42 -7.10 10.08
N LEU A 21 5.23 -6.27 10.75
CA LEU A 21 6.52 -5.81 10.22
C LEU A 21 7.49 -6.97 10.08
N GLN A 22 7.63 -7.81 11.11
CA GLN A 22 8.49 -8.99 11.07
C GLN A 22 8.08 -9.96 9.95
N LEU A 23 6.78 -10.17 9.77
CA LEU A 23 6.25 -11.06 8.74
C LEU A 23 6.47 -10.49 7.33
N ALA A 24 6.25 -9.18 7.15
CA ALA A 24 6.49 -8.49 5.89
C ALA A 24 7.97 -8.50 5.51
N GLU A 25 8.87 -8.25 6.46
CA GLU A 25 10.31 -8.36 6.25
C GLU A 25 10.73 -9.78 5.85
N LYS A 26 10.12 -10.80 6.47
CA LYS A 26 10.39 -12.20 6.12
C LYS A 26 9.94 -12.51 4.70
N GLU A 27 8.73 -12.11 4.29
CA GLU A 27 8.25 -12.33 2.92
C GLU A 27 9.11 -11.59 1.89
N MET A 28 9.48 -10.33 2.18
CA MET A 28 10.39 -9.53 1.34
C MET A 28 11.77 -10.20 1.19
N LYS A 29 12.34 -10.73 2.28
CA LYS A 29 13.62 -11.47 2.24
C LYS A 29 13.51 -12.79 1.49
N ASN A 30 12.40 -13.50 1.64
CA ASN A 30 12.16 -14.75 0.94
C ASN A 30 12.02 -14.55 -0.57
N ARG A 31 11.34 -13.47 -1.00
CA ARG A 31 11.14 -13.17 -2.41
C ARG A 31 10.96 -11.67 -2.63
N PHE A 32 12.05 -10.98 -2.95
CA PHE A 32 12.03 -9.55 -3.22
C PHE A 32 11.28 -9.23 -4.53
N THR A 33 10.02 -8.81 -4.40
CA THR A 33 9.10 -8.49 -5.51
C THR A 33 8.30 -7.23 -5.18
N PRO A 34 7.78 -6.48 -6.17
CA PRO A 34 6.95 -5.31 -5.93
C PRO A 34 5.81 -5.56 -4.91
N GLU A 35 5.16 -6.72 -4.95
CA GLU A 35 4.05 -7.07 -4.07
C GLU A 35 4.50 -7.36 -2.62
N THR A 36 5.64 -8.02 -2.43
CA THR A 36 6.19 -8.17 -1.06
C THR A 36 6.67 -6.85 -0.48
N ILE A 37 7.19 -5.95 -1.32
CA ILE A 37 7.68 -4.64 -0.89
C ILE A 37 6.51 -3.70 -0.63
N ASP A 38 5.44 -3.79 -1.42
CA ASP A 38 4.16 -3.13 -1.16
C ASP A 38 3.67 -3.44 0.26
N ARG A 39 3.60 -4.72 0.63
CA ARG A 39 3.16 -5.11 1.97
C ARG A 39 4.10 -4.61 3.07
N TYR A 40 5.41 -4.66 2.85
CA TYR A 40 6.36 -4.06 3.79
C TYR A 40 6.16 -2.55 3.94
N ALA A 41 5.99 -1.82 2.84
CA ALA A 41 5.76 -0.39 2.84
C ALA A 41 4.41 0.01 3.46
N LEU A 42 3.36 -0.80 3.25
CA LEU A 42 2.06 -0.61 3.90
C LEU A 42 2.16 -0.74 5.42
N VAL A 43 2.91 -1.74 5.92
CA VAL A 43 3.14 -1.88 7.36
C VAL A 43 3.97 -0.73 7.91
N LEU A 44 5.01 -0.27 7.18
CA LEU A 44 5.75 0.93 7.57
C LEU A 44 4.82 2.14 7.71
N LEU A 45 3.88 2.32 6.77
CA LEU A 45 2.89 3.38 6.86
C LEU A 45 2.01 3.23 8.12
N SER A 46 1.51 2.03 8.44
CA SER A 46 0.68 1.82 9.64
C SER A 46 1.45 2.02 10.95
N CYS A 47 2.76 1.78 10.95
CA CYS A 47 3.68 2.12 12.03
C CYS A 47 3.99 3.62 12.13
N GLY A 48 3.53 4.46 11.19
CA GLY A 48 3.82 5.89 11.14
C GLY A 48 5.16 6.25 10.48
N GLU A 49 5.87 5.28 9.90
CA GLU A 49 7.16 5.46 9.21
C GLU A 49 6.96 5.95 7.76
N VAL A 50 6.21 7.05 7.59
CA VAL A 50 5.76 7.57 6.28
C VAL A 50 6.91 7.76 5.30
N LYS A 51 8.03 8.34 5.75
CA LYS A 51 9.20 8.60 4.89
C LYS A 51 9.77 7.29 4.32
N LYS A 52 9.95 6.27 5.16
CA LYS A 52 10.46 4.96 4.70
C LYS A 52 9.46 4.27 3.79
N ALA A 53 8.18 4.27 4.16
CA ALA A 53 7.12 3.71 3.32
C ALA A 53 7.15 4.30 1.90
N TYR A 54 7.31 5.63 1.81
CA TYR A 54 7.44 6.33 0.53
C TYR A 54 8.71 5.93 -0.22
N GLU A 55 9.88 5.92 0.42
CA GLU A 55 11.15 5.56 -0.21
C GLU A 55 11.09 4.16 -0.84
N TYR A 56 10.60 3.16 -0.10
CA TYR A 56 10.43 1.80 -0.62
C TYR A 56 9.41 1.73 -1.76
N SER A 57 8.24 2.36 -1.58
CA SER A 57 7.18 2.35 -2.60
C SER A 57 7.67 3.00 -3.89
N LYS A 58 8.33 4.16 -3.81
CA LYS A 58 8.87 4.86 -4.98
C LYS A 58 9.96 4.06 -5.67
N ALA A 59 10.88 3.47 -4.91
CA ALA A 59 12.03 2.78 -5.47
C ALA A 59 11.67 1.45 -6.14
N TYR A 60 10.69 0.71 -5.60
CA TYR A 60 10.49 -0.69 -5.97
C TYR A 60 9.07 -1.06 -6.41
N VAL A 61 8.06 -0.23 -6.13
CA VAL A 61 6.64 -0.56 -6.38
C VAL A 61 6.04 0.36 -7.45
N TYR A 62 6.21 1.66 -7.29
CA TYR A 62 5.67 2.68 -8.18
C TYR A 62 6.15 2.45 -9.61
N ARG A 63 5.19 2.39 -10.54
CA ARG A 63 5.39 2.08 -11.98
C ARG A 63 6.06 0.72 -12.25
N ARG A 64 6.03 -0.20 -11.29
CA ARG A 64 6.57 -1.57 -11.42
C ARG A 64 5.54 -2.66 -11.14
N CYS A 65 4.45 -2.32 -10.48
CA CYS A 65 3.29 -3.18 -10.29
C CYS A 65 2.01 -2.39 -10.59
N PHE A 66 1.08 -3.02 -11.31
CA PHE A 66 -0.18 -2.42 -11.76
C PHE A 66 -1.41 -3.12 -11.17
N GLU A 67 -1.18 -4.07 -10.24
CA GLU A 67 -2.25 -4.71 -9.48
C GLU A 67 -3.03 -3.62 -8.70
N PRO A 68 -4.36 -3.55 -8.82
CA PRO A 68 -5.14 -2.43 -8.28
C PRO A 68 -4.99 -2.23 -6.77
N GLU A 69 -4.84 -3.32 -6.02
CA GLU A 69 -4.61 -3.27 -4.58
C GLU A 69 -3.26 -2.65 -4.22
N VAL A 70 -2.20 -3.04 -4.94
CA VAL A 70 -0.86 -2.47 -4.78
C VAL A 70 -0.84 -0.99 -5.17
N GLN A 71 -1.57 -0.62 -6.23
CA GLN A 71 -1.75 0.78 -6.62
C GLN A 71 -2.46 1.59 -5.54
N LEU A 72 -3.49 1.03 -4.90
CA LEU A 72 -4.22 1.67 -3.80
C LEU A 72 -3.31 1.91 -2.58
N HIS A 73 -2.53 0.91 -2.17
CA HIS A 73 -1.56 1.05 -1.08
C HIS A 73 -0.50 2.11 -1.40
N THR A 74 0.08 2.05 -2.61
CA THR A 74 1.04 3.04 -3.09
C THR A 74 0.43 4.44 -3.06
N ALA A 75 -0.83 4.62 -3.49
CA ALA A 75 -1.51 5.89 -3.43
C ALA A 75 -1.71 6.42 -2.00
N ARG A 76 -2.07 5.55 -1.04
CA ARG A 76 -2.17 5.91 0.39
C ARG A 76 -0.84 6.41 0.94
N ILE A 77 0.24 5.71 0.61
CA ILE A 77 1.60 6.06 1.04
C ILE A 77 2.02 7.42 0.44
N PHE A 78 1.81 7.60 -0.86
CA PHE A 78 2.15 8.84 -1.55
C PHE A 78 1.33 10.02 -1.02
N ALA A 79 0.02 9.82 -0.77
CA ALA A 79 -0.82 10.83 -0.14
C ALA A 79 -0.32 11.23 1.25
N ALA A 80 0.01 10.26 2.10
CA ALA A 80 0.55 10.50 3.44
C ALA A 80 1.92 11.23 3.40
N ALA A 81 2.71 11.00 2.36
CA ALA A 81 4.00 11.65 2.14
C ALA A 81 3.89 13.03 1.43
N GLY A 82 2.68 13.50 1.10
CA GLY A 82 2.46 14.80 0.43
C GLY A 82 2.57 14.77 -1.10
N HIS A 83 2.75 13.60 -1.71
CA HIS A 83 2.81 13.39 -3.16
C HIS A 83 1.41 13.24 -3.77
N HIS A 84 0.59 14.29 -3.61
CA HIS A 84 -0.84 14.25 -3.91
C HIS A 84 -1.15 14.07 -5.40
N GLN A 85 -0.30 14.59 -6.30
CA GLN A 85 -0.52 14.45 -7.74
C GLN A 85 -0.39 12.99 -8.18
N GLU A 86 0.70 12.33 -7.81
CA GLU A 86 0.94 10.93 -8.13
C GLU A 86 -0.06 10.01 -7.42
N ALA A 87 -0.45 10.33 -6.18
CA ALA A 87 -1.52 9.61 -5.48
C ALA A 87 -2.85 9.70 -6.26
N ARG A 88 -3.19 10.89 -6.78
CA ARG A 88 -4.41 11.11 -7.58
C ARG A 88 -4.38 10.33 -8.89
N GLU A 89 -3.24 10.23 -9.55
CA GLU A 89 -3.06 9.41 -10.77
C GLU A 89 -3.30 7.93 -10.49
N LEU A 90 -2.69 7.38 -9.44
CA LEU A 90 -2.87 5.98 -9.04
C LEU A 90 -4.32 5.67 -8.67
N LEU A 91 -5.00 6.57 -7.94
CA LEU A 91 -6.40 6.36 -7.55
C LEU A 91 -7.36 6.43 -8.74
N LYS A 92 -7.04 7.23 -9.78
CA LYS A 92 -7.80 7.20 -11.04
C LYS A 92 -7.64 5.85 -11.75
N SER A 93 -6.42 5.31 -11.82
CA SER A 93 -6.15 3.96 -12.34
C SER A 93 -6.95 2.90 -11.55
N CYS A 94 -6.97 2.97 -10.21
CA CYS A 94 -7.75 2.06 -9.37
C CYS A 94 -9.25 2.08 -9.70
N ARG A 95 -9.81 3.22 -10.12
CA ARG A 95 -11.23 3.31 -10.53
C ARG A 95 -11.53 2.56 -11.82
N GLU A 96 -10.57 2.47 -12.73
CA GLU A 96 -10.71 1.74 -13.99
C GLU A 96 -10.73 0.23 -13.72
N SER A 97 -10.06 -0.23 -12.66
CA SER A 97 -10.04 -1.62 -12.20
C SER A 97 -10.98 -1.90 -11.01
N ALA A 98 -12.10 -1.18 -10.92
CA ALA A 98 -13.01 -1.23 -9.77
C ALA A 98 -13.59 -2.64 -9.47
N PHE A 99 -13.74 -3.47 -10.50
CA PHE A 99 -14.27 -4.84 -10.35
C PHE A 99 -13.34 -5.73 -9.51
N GLU A 100 -12.01 -5.58 -9.66
CA GLU A 100 -11.01 -6.37 -8.94
C GLU A 100 -10.85 -5.96 -7.48
N LEU A 101 -11.02 -4.67 -7.18
CA LEU A 101 -10.94 -4.13 -5.81
C LEU A 101 -12.17 -4.45 -4.96
N GLY A 102 -13.33 -4.62 -5.60
CA GLY A 102 -14.59 -4.78 -4.92
C GLY A 102 -15.11 -3.48 -4.25
N PRO A 103 -16.36 -3.49 -3.76
CA PRO A 103 -17.07 -2.27 -3.38
C PRO A 103 -16.46 -1.56 -2.15
N VAL A 104 -15.92 -2.31 -1.18
CA VAL A 104 -15.36 -1.76 0.05
C VAL A 104 -14.11 -0.92 -0.23
N LYS A 105 -13.12 -1.49 -0.93
CA LYS A 105 -11.90 -0.77 -1.29
C LYS A 105 -12.18 0.37 -2.26
N MET A 106 -13.20 0.23 -3.12
CA MET A 106 -13.63 1.32 -3.98
C MET A 106 -14.23 2.52 -3.24
N ASN A 107 -14.82 2.32 -2.06
CA ASN A 107 -15.22 3.46 -1.21
C ASN A 107 -13.99 4.18 -0.67
N THR A 108 -12.96 3.45 -0.21
CA THR A 108 -11.68 4.02 0.20
C THR A 108 -11.02 4.83 -0.92
N VAL A 109 -11.05 4.34 -2.16
CA VAL A 109 -10.52 5.07 -3.33
C VAL A 109 -11.24 6.42 -3.50
N LYS A 110 -12.57 6.43 -3.40
CA LYS A 110 -13.39 7.65 -3.57
C LYS A 110 -13.14 8.65 -2.45
N GLU A 111 -13.13 8.18 -1.20
CA GLU A 111 -12.89 9.00 -0.01
C GLU A 111 -11.50 9.64 -0.05
N LEU A 112 -10.47 8.85 -0.39
CA LEU A 112 -9.11 9.36 -0.49
C LEU A 112 -8.97 10.36 -1.65
N LEU A 113 -9.56 10.09 -2.82
CA LEU A 113 -9.55 11.04 -3.93
C LEU A 113 -10.18 12.38 -3.58
N ALA A 114 -11.24 12.37 -2.76
CA ALA A 114 -11.96 13.57 -2.33
C ALA A 114 -11.20 14.35 -1.23
N SER A 115 -10.36 13.69 -0.44
CA SER A 115 -9.59 14.33 0.64
C SER A 115 -8.24 14.91 0.18
N LEU A 116 -7.74 14.51 -0.99
CA LEU A 116 -6.51 15.06 -1.56
C LEU A 116 -6.69 16.54 -1.98
N PRO A 117 -5.79 17.44 -1.55
CA PRO A 117 -5.83 18.87 -1.90
C PRO A 117 -5.60 19.15 -3.39
#